data_AF-A0A7X6GZV0-F1
#
_entry.id   AF-A0A7X6GZV0-F1
#
_cell.length_a   1.000
_cell.length_b   1.000
_cell.length_c   1.000
_cell.angle_alpha   90.00
_cell.angle_beta   90.00
_cell.angle_gamma   90.00
#
_symmetry.space_group_name_H-M   'P 1'
#
loop_
_entity.id
_entity.type
_entity.pdbx_description
1 polymer ?
#
loop_
_entity_poly.entity_id
_entity_poly.type
_entity_poly.pdbx_seq_one_letter_code
_entity_poly.pdbx_strand_id
1 'polypeptide(L)'
;MESALPRPLPVLFSLSVLSVALAGMSPATVTAEGIGLPDAAQLEAQMAEMERPVPGSIWALNPYRNAQTATAADGTTYTLTSLNPHVNAWFVLEVAPASGRSASYHLESGDPAAIALSLAAGDAPALVIDRDGDEMQCRPWEDGELEEARASDLPFAPVCDWSLFVRNPVRGNRTTREAVSQFLRDNVLFGDSIVNLIKGAFYEDAFMVSSEGFEAEEEVDGVALLGSALLSSTPQMRPSMGFDLEGTDGGAMTAGNWYAVEDAPGVYASVMQPGMIAREVFDVRGANGLDGVENRADVYLVAFDLTQFELGYEVGTDHPSLGWSSRPSGGGRHYQGPGPDGFDRPDPLVFNGMLSPNLYERVAATFTGGFKRDHGAWRFGDYATFNWGHHYGFLTHGVLFSRLWPNLATLYVLDDGTVGMRTWTEDDADMLDRMVFARQNGVPLIENGVPGDRVTSWGGGNWSGSAEADLRTLRAGACLRTVGDRPFLIYAYFSTATPSGMARTFQAYQCDYAMLLDMNSQELTYLAVYTRDDGDLETHHLVSGMAESDPRDNGGRIPRFVEAPDNRDFFYLVRRE
;
A
#
# COMPACT_ATOMS: atom_id res chain seq x y z
N MET A 1 56.10 -70.35 -47.09
CA MET A 1 54.91 -69.77 -46.46
C MET A 1 55.37 -68.55 -45.64
N GLU A 2 55.92 -67.49 -46.24
CA GLU A 2 55.34 -66.53 -47.21
C GLU A 2 54.21 -65.70 -46.61
N SER A 3 54.18 -64.37 -46.70
CA SER A 3 55.21 -63.34 -47.03
C SER A 3 54.72 -61.98 -46.46
N ALA A 4 55.45 -60.86 -46.38
CA ALA A 4 56.76 -60.47 -46.93
C ALA A 4 57.56 -59.59 -45.93
N LEU A 5 58.60 -58.87 -46.41
CA LEU A 5 59.67 -58.24 -45.60
C LEU A 5 59.53 -56.70 -45.41
N PRO A 6 60.27 -56.07 -44.45
CA PRO A 6 60.00 -54.72 -43.93
C PRO A 6 61.01 -53.63 -44.38
N ARG A 7 60.87 -52.39 -43.83
CA ARG A 7 61.79 -51.20 -43.73
C ARG A 7 61.05 -49.88 -44.12
N PRO A 8 61.60 -48.67 -43.86
CA PRO A 8 62.21 -48.14 -42.63
C PRO A 8 61.71 -46.71 -42.27
N LEU A 9 62.27 -46.10 -41.22
CA LEU A 9 62.24 -44.63 -40.96
C LEU A 9 62.90 -43.85 -42.13
N PRO A 10 62.45 -42.61 -42.46
CA PRO A 10 63.14 -41.42 -41.89
C PRO A 10 62.33 -40.09 -41.74
N VAL A 11 62.85 -39.21 -40.87
CA VAL A 11 62.88 -37.73 -40.93
C VAL A 11 61.56 -36.93 -41.09
N LEU A 12 61.28 -36.10 -40.08
CA LEU A 12 60.38 -34.94 -40.14
C LEU A 12 61.11 -33.71 -40.72
N PHE A 13 60.42 -32.93 -41.57
CA PHE A 13 60.81 -31.57 -41.94
C PHE A 13 59.71 -30.59 -41.50
N SER A 14 60.07 -29.58 -40.72
CA SER A 14 59.14 -28.53 -40.31
C SER A 14 58.96 -27.47 -41.40
N LEU A 15 57.71 -27.10 -41.67
CA LEU A 15 57.34 -25.96 -42.51
C LEU A 15 56.35 -25.10 -41.73
N SER A 16 56.83 -23.97 -41.19
CA SER A 16 56.02 -23.05 -40.41
C SER A 16 55.11 -22.21 -41.31
N VAL A 17 53.80 -22.42 -41.22
CA VAL A 17 52.80 -21.52 -41.81
C VAL A 17 52.46 -20.45 -40.78
N LEU A 18 52.58 -19.17 -41.17
CA LEU A 18 52.31 -18.04 -40.30
C LEU A 18 50.82 -17.63 -40.40
N SER A 19 49.99 -18.20 -39.54
CA SER A 19 48.56 -17.85 -39.47
C SER A 19 48.36 -16.47 -38.82
N VAL A 20 47.91 -15.49 -39.60
CA VAL A 20 47.44 -14.20 -39.08
C VAL A 20 46.08 -14.41 -38.43
N ALA A 21 46.01 -14.37 -37.11
CA ALA A 21 44.75 -14.36 -36.38
C ALA A 21 44.13 -12.96 -36.47
N LEU A 22 43.04 -12.81 -37.23
CA LEU A 22 42.12 -11.70 -36.99
C LEU A 22 41.41 -11.99 -35.67
N ALA A 23 41.68 -11.16 -34.65
CA ALA A 23 40.85 -11.11 -33.45
C ALA A 23 39.50 -10.48 -33.83
N GLY A 24 38.56 -11.32 -34.25
CA GLY A 24 37.16 -10.91 -34.35
C GLY A 24 36.66 -10.58 -32.96
N MET A 25 36.43 -9.29 -32.69
CA MET A 25 35.63 -8.90 -31.54
C MET A 25 34.20 -9.33 -31.84
N SER A 26 33.76 -10.43 -31.23
CA SER A 26 32.32 -10.70 -31.10
C SER A 26 31.68 -9.46 -30.46
N PRO A 27 30.48 -9.04 -30.89
CA PRO A 27 29.70 -8.13 -30.05
C PRO A 27 29.54 -8.78 -28.69
N ALA A 28 29.71 -7.99 -27.62
CA ALA A 28 29.30 -8.46 -26.31
C ALA A 28 27.78 -8.63 -26.35
N THR A 29 27.29 -9.84 -26.04
CA THR A 29 25.92 -10.02 -25.59
C THR A 29 25.81 -9.30 -24.26
N VAL A 30 25.32 -8.06 -24.29
CA VAL A 30 25.00 -7.29 -23.09
C VAL A 30 23.71 -7.87 -22.55
N THR A 31 23.85 -8.87 -21.69
CA THR A 31 22.74 -9.43 -20.92
C THR A 31 22.15 -8.35 -20.02
N ALA A 32 20.83 -8.24 -19.95
CA ALA A 32 20.15 -7.24 -19.14
C ALA A 32 20.23 -7.56 -17.62
N GLU A 33 21.37 -7.25 -17.00
CA GLU A 33 21.61 -7.36 -15.54
C GLU A 33 20.74 -6.40 -14.68
N GLY A 34 19.71 -5.78 -15.28
CA GLY A 34 18.86 -4.75 -14.66
C GLY A 34 19.55 -3.41 -14.42
N ILE A 35 18.92 -2.55 -13.61
CA ILE A 35 19.58 -1.41 -12.95
C ILE A 35 19.82 -1.82 -11.49
N GLY A 36 21.05 -2.19 -11.14
CA GLY A 36 21.45 -2.45 -9.76
C GLY A 36 21.54 -1.18 -8.90
N LEU A 37 21.80 -1.36 -7.60
CA LEU A 37 22.01 -0.26 -6.63
C LEU A 37 23.05 0.78 -7.09
N PRO A 38 22.95 2.03 -6.61
CA PRO A 38 24.00 3.04 -6.76
C PRO A 38 25.32 2.56 -6.14
N ASP A 39 26.46 3.04 -6.64
CA ASP A 39 27.75 2.75 -5.99
C ASP A 39 27.84 3.40 -4.60
N ALA A 40 28.75 2.93 -3.74
CA ALA A 40 28.82 3.36 -2.35
C ALA A 40 29.04 4.87 -2.16
N ALA A 41 29.72 5.56 -3.08
CA ALA A 41 29.95 7.00 -3.01
C ALA A 41 28.74 7.80 -3.55
N GLN A 42 28.04 7.26 -4.56
CA GLN A 42 26.75 7.78 -5.00
C GLN A 42 25.71 7.64 -3.89
N LEU A 43 25.61 6.47 -3.25
CA LEU A 43 24.70 6.20 -2.14
C LEU A 43 24.99 7.07 -0.92
N GLU A 44 26.26 7.23 -0.51
CA GLU A 44 26.65 8.14 0.59
C GLU A 44 26.17 9.58 0.32
N ALA A 45 26.36 10.07 -0.92
CA ALA A 45 25.90 11.40 -1.31
C ALA A 45 24.36 11.53 -1.36
N GLN A 46 23.66 10.47 -1.75
CA GLN A 46 22.19 10.43 -1.82
C GLN A 46 21.54 10.30 -0.43
N MET A 47 22.11 9.50 0.47
CA MET A 47 21.72 9.43 1.89
C MET A 47 21.92 10.79 2.58
N ALA A 48 23.07 11.43 2.37
CA ALA A 48 23.34 12.78 2.86
C ALA A 48 22.43 13.87 2.23
N GLU A 49 21.70 13.56 1.16
CA GLU A 49 20.64 14.41 0.61
C GLU A 49 19.29 14.20 1.34
N MET A 50 18.95 12.93 1.63
CA MET A 50 17.74 12.54 2.36
C MET A 50 17.75 12.95 3.84
N GLU A 51 18.91 12.83 4.51
CA GLU A 51 19.09 13.19 5.93
C GLU A 51 18.96 14.69 6.21
N ARG A 52 18.89 15.53 5.17
CA ARG A 52 18.75 16.98 5.32
C ARG A 52 17.44 17.29 6.05
N PRO A 53 17.39 18.31 6.93
CA PRO A 53 16.16 18.70 7.62
C PRO A 53 14.98 18.95 6.67
N VAL A 54 15.28 19.36 5.44
CA VAL A 54 14.35 19.61 4.33
C VAL A 54 14.99 19.08 3.03
N PRO A 55 14.66 17.86 2.57
CA PRO A 55 15.24 17.30 1.32
C PRO A 55 14.85 18.09 0.06
N GLY A 56 13.60 18.56 -0.02
CA GLY A 56 13.17 19.54 -1.03
C GLY A 56 12.75 18.99 -2.39
N SER A 57 12.84 17.68 -2.63
CA SER A 57 12.28 17.01 -3.81
C SER A 57 12.05 15.52 -3.55
N ILE A 58 11.23 14.88 -4.40
CA ILE A 58 11.04 13.43 -4.38
C ILE A 58 12.36 12.68 -4.63
N TRP A 59 13.22 13.20 -5.50
CA TRP A 59 14.55 12.67 -5.77
C TRP A 59 15.43 12.67 -4.51
N ALA A 60 15.52 13.82 -3.84
CA ALA A 60 16.29 13.98 -2.61
C ALA A 60 15.82 13.08 -1.46
N LEU A 61 14.54 12.67 -1.47
CA LEU A 61 13.96 11.80 -0.45
C LEU A 61 14.20 10.30 -0.71
N ASN A 62 14.70 9.92 -1.90
CA ASN A 62 14.85 8.52 -2.32
C ASN A 62 16.32 8.18 -2.59
N PRO A 63 17.05 7.59 -1.62
CA PRO A 63 18.51 7.48 -1.72
C PRO A 63 18.98 6.32 -2.60
N TYR A 64 18.19 5.24 -2.71
CA TYR A 64 18.56 4.02 -3.45
C TYR A 64 18.40 4.13 -4.97
N ARG A 65 17.97 5.30 -5.47
CA ARG A 65 17.75 5.55 -6.90
C ARG A 65 19.05 5.42 -7.70
N ASN A 66 18.99 4.74 -8.85
CA ASN A 66 20.13 4.62 -9.77
C ASN A 66 19.68 4.74 -11.22
N ALA A 67 20.58 5.18 -12.11
CA ALA A 67 20.23 5.51 -13.49
C ALA A 67 21.25 4.99 -14.51
N GLN A 68 20.72 4.59 -15.68
CA GLN A 68 21.49 4.32 -16.89
C GLN A 68 21.15 5.39 -17.94
N THR A 69 22.16 5.88 -18.66
CA THR A 69 22.02 6.93 -19.68
C THR A 69 22.66 6.50 -21.00
N ALA A 70 21.95 6.70 -22.10
CA ALA A 70 22.40 6.44 -23.46
C ALA A 70 22.09 7.63 -24.38
N THR A 71 22.94 7.90 -25.37
CA THR A 71 22.73 8.97 -26.36
C THR A 71 22.71 8.36 -27.77
N ALA A 72 21.63 8.60 -28.51
CA ALA A 72 21.45 8.12 -29.88
C ALA A 72 22.21 8.96 -30.91
N ALA A 73 22.29 8.47 -32.14
CA ALA A 73 23.04 9.09 -33.23
C ALA A 73 22.53 10.48 -33.68
N ASP A 74 21.29 10.86 -33.34
CA ASP A 74 20.73 12.19 -33.54
C ASP A 74 21.10 13.19 -32.41
N GLY A 75 21.71 12.69 -31.33
CA GLY A 75 22.05 13.44 -30.11
C GLY A 75 20.96 13.43 -29.04
N THR A 76 19.82 12.76 -29.25
CA THR A 76 18.79 12.57 -28.23
C THR A 76 19.33 11.65 -27.13
N THR A 77 19.21 12.10 -25.89
CA THR A 77 19.67 11.37 -24.70
C THR A 77 18.49 10.77 -23.95
N TYR A 78 18.63 9.51 -23.57
CA TYR A 78 17.68 8.73 -22.82
C TYR A 78 18.29 8.42 -21.46
N THR A 79 17.57 8.68 -20.38
CA THR A 79 17.99 8.32 -19.02
C THR A 79 16.87 7.51 -18.37
N LEU A 80 17.13 6.24 -18.10
CA LEU A 80 16.24 5.37 -17.34
C LEU A 80 16.73 5.35 -15.89
N THR A 81 15.89 5.82 -14.96
CA THR A 81 16.18 5.83 -13.52
C THR A 81 15.29 4.82 -12.80
N SER A 82 15.86 3.79 -12.18
CA SER A 82 15.16 2.97 -11.19
C SER A 82 15.09 3.74 -9.88
N LEU A 83 13.92 3.76 -9.23
CA LEU A 83 13.73 4.49 -7.98
C LEU A 83 14.16 3.68 -6.76
N ASN A 84 13.96 2.35 -6.80
CA ASN A 84 14.56 1.40 -5.88
C ASN A 84 14.86 0.07 -6.62
N PRO A 85 16.14 -0.22 -6.94
CA PRO A 85 16.60 -1.47 -7.53
C PRO A 85 16.21 -2.77 -6.82
N HIS A 86 15.95 -2.77 -5.51
CA HIS A 86 15.49 -3.98 -4.80
C HIS A 86 14.01 -4.29 -5.05
N VAL A 87 13.19 -3.26 -5.24
CA VAL A 87 11.74 -3.42 -5.45
C VAL A 87 11.39 -3.47 -6.94
N ASN A 88 12.24 -2.91 -7.81
CA ASN A 88 12.22 -3.09 -9.27
C ASN A 88 10.88 -2.71 -9.97
N ALA A 89 9.98 -2.01 -9.27
CA ALA A 89 8.64 -1.70 -9.73
C ALA A 89 8.53 -0.37 -10.48
N TRP A 90 9.07 0.73 -9.93
CA TRP A 90 8.90 2.07 -10.50
C TRP A 90 10.19 2.67 -11.05
N PHE A 91 10.07 3.23 -12.26
CA PHE A 91 11.13 3.88 -13.01
C PHE A 91 10.68 5.24 -13.55
N VAL A 92 11.66 6.08 -13.87
CA VAL A 92 11.44 7.30 -14.68
C VAL A 92 12.34 7.24 -15.90
N LEU A 93 11.72 7.30 -17.08
CA LEU A 93 12.41 7.53 -18.33
C LEU A 93 12.38 9.03 -18.65
N GLU A 94 13.54 9.68 -18.73
CA GLU A 94 13.67 10.99 -19.38
C GLU A 94 14.13 10.81 -20.83
N VAL A 95 13.39 11.40 -21.76
CA VAL A 95 13.78 11.58 -23.16
C VAL A 95 14.16 13.05 -23.36
N ALA A 96 15.42 13.33 -23.69
CA ALA A 96 16.00 14.66 -23.81
C ALA A 96 16.58 14.88 -25.22
N PRO A 97 15.79 15.44 -26.17
CA PRO A 97 16.26 15.68 -27.54
C PRO A 97 17.41 16.69 -27.63
N ALA A 98 18.31 16.50 -28.61
CA ALA A 98 19.47 17.38 -28.86
C ALA A 98 19.10 18.87 -29.00
N SER A 99 17.88 19.16 -29.45
CA SER A 99 17.26 20.49 -29.32
C SER A 99 15.76 20.34 -29.09
N GLY A 100 15.26 20.77 -27.94
CA GLY A 100 13.84 20.67 -27.61
C GLY A 100 13.54 20.99 -26.14
N ARG A 101 12.56 20.29 -25.58
CA ARG A 101 12.32 20.18 -24.14
C ARG A 101 12.40 18.69 -23.80
N SER A 102 13.02 18.34 -22.67
CA SER A 102 12.91 16.98 -22.15
C SER A 102 11.46 16.62 -21.83
N ALA A 103 11.14 15.34 -21.91
CA ALA A 103 9.89 14.76 -21.43
C ALA A 103 10.19 13.58 -20.49
N SER A 104 9.47 13.50 -19.37
CA SER A 104 9.64 12.43 -18.37
C SER A 104 8.38 11.56 -18.31
N TYR A 105 8.56 10.25 -18.24
CA TYR A 105 7.49 9.25 -18.20
C TYR A 105 7.68 8.43 -16.93
N HIS A 106 6.63 8.35 -16.10
CA HIS A 106 6.59 7.43 -14.96
C HIS A 106 6.24 6.04 -15.50
N LEU A 107 7.17 5.10 -15.39
CA LEU A 107 7.02 3.74 -15.87
C LEU A 107 6.89 2.78 -14.69
N GLU A 108 5.93 1.87 -14.79
CA GLU A 108 5.77 0.74 -13.86
C GLU A 108 6.13 -0.57 -14.58
N SER A 109 6.88 -1.45 -13.92
CA SER A 109 7.10 -2.82 -14.36
C SER A 109 5.80 -3.62 -14.23
N GLY A 110 5.37 -4.29 -15.30
CA GLY A 110 4.21 -5.17 -15.24
C GLY A 110 4.42 -6.41 -14.37
N ASP A 111 5.67 -6.78 -14.10
CA ASP A 111 6.04 -7.91 -13.25
C ASP A 111 7.44 -7.66 -12.66
N PRO A 112 7.53 -6.96 -11.51
CA PRO A 112 8.81 -6.62 -10.89
C PRO A 112 9.57 -7.83 -10.33
N ALA A 113 8.93 -9.00 -10.23
CA ALA A 113 9.56 -10.22 -9.72
C ALA A 113 10.26 -11.03 -10.83
N ALA A 114 9.68 -11.08 -12.04
CA ALA A 114 10.24 -11.85 -13.16
C ALA A 114 10.92 -11.00 -14.26
N ILE A 115 10.73 -9.67 -14.30
CA ILE A 115 11.32 -8.79 -15.33
C ILE A 115 12.51 -8.01 -14.79
N ALA A 116 13.69 -8.17 -15.39
CA ALA A 116 14.80 -7.23 -15.26
C ALA A 116 14.72 -6.13 -16.34
N LEU A 117 14.71 -4.86 -15.94
CA LEU A 117 14.68 -3.70 -16.85
C LEU A 117 16.00 -2.93 -16.85
N SER A 118 16.52 -2.63 -18.04
CA SER A 118 17.74 -1.83 -18.26
C SER A 118 17.65 -0.97 -19.53
N LEU A 119 18.66 -0.13 -19.78
CA LEU A 119 18.79 0.72 -20.95
C LEU A 119 20.09 0.41 -21.73
N ALA A 120 19.96 -0.21 -22.90
CA ALA A 120 21.07 -0.49 -23.79
C ALA A 120 21.64 0.80 -24.42
N ALA A 121 22.96 0.96 -24.36
CA ALA A 121 23.70 2.02 -25.03
C ALA A 121 24.12 1.64 -26.47
N GLY A 122 24.12 2.64 -27.36
CA GLY A 122 24.53 2.51 -28.76
C GLY A 122 23.92 3.60 -29.63
N ASP A 123 24.18 3.56 -30.94
CA ASP A 123 23.64 4.53 -31.91
C ASP A 123 22.09 4.57 -31.96
N ALA A 124 21.46 3.44 -31.61
CA ALA A 124 20.01 3.27 -31.43
C ALA A 124 19.71 2.58 -30.08
N PRO A 125 19.66 3.35 -28.97
CA PRO A 125 19.36 2.85 -27.63
C PRO A 125 18.04 2.09 -27.56
N ALA A 126 17.85 1.29 -26.52
CA ALA A 126 16.58 0.58 -26.25
C ALA A 126 16.41 0.33 -24.75
N LEU A 127 15.17 0.25 -24.30
CA LEU A 127 14.86 -0.50 -23.08
C LEU A 127 15.13 -1.98 -23.37
N VAL A 128 15.86 -2.66 -22.49
CA VAL A 128 15.99 -4.12 -22.54
C VAL A 128 15.23 -4.70 -21.36
N ILE A 129 14.31 -5.60 -21.69
CA ILE A 129 13.37 -6.29 -20.82
C ILE A 129 13.77 -7.76 -20.89
N ASP A 130 14.34 -8.31 -19.81
CA ASP A 130 14.68 -9.73 -19.72
C ASP A 130 13.72 -10.40 -18.73
N ARG A 131 13.10 -11.50 -19.16
CA ARG A 131 12.39 -12.45 -18.29
C ARG A 131 13.02 -13.83 -18.48
N ASP A 132 13.59 -14.37 -17.41
CA ASP A 132 14.20 -15.71 -17.34
C ASP A 132 15.29 -16.02 -18.41
N GLY A 133 15.88 -15.00 -19.04
CA GLY A 133 16.87 -15.09 -20.12
C GLY A 133 16.32 -14.88 -21.53
N ASP A 134 15.01 -14.65 -21.70
CA ASP A 134 14.39 -14.25 -22.97
C ASP A 134 14.33 -12.71 -23.07
N GLU A 135 15.32 -12.12 -23.77
CA GLU A 135 15.46 -10.66 -23.91
C GLU A 135 14.56 -10.06 -25.01
N MET A 136 13.81 -9.02 -24.66
CA MET A 136 13.10 -8.11 -25.57
C MET A 136 13.78 -6.72 -25.58
N GLN A 137 14.02 -6.17 -26.78
CA GLN A 137 14.38 -4.75 -26.94
C GLN A 137 13.16 -3.92 -27.35
N CYS A 138 12.82 -2.92 -26.53
CA CYS A 138 11.72 -1.99 -26.79
C CYS A 138 12.25 -0.56 -27.01
N ARG A 139 11.65 0.15 -27.97
CA ARG A 139 11.97 1.56 -28.32
C ARG A 139 10.69 2.38 -28.42
N PRO A 140 9.97 2.61 -27.32
CA PRO A 140 8.60 3.15 -27.35
C PRO A 140 8.56 4.64 -27.76
N TRP A 141 9.71 5.25 -27.99
CA TRP A 141 9.88 6.60 -28.53
C TRP A 141 10.07 6.67 -30.06
N GLU A 142 10.29 5.55 -30.77
CA GLU A 142 10.55 5.58 -32.23
C GLU A 142 9.27 5.68 -33.06
N ASP A 143 8.24 4.89 -32.72
CA ASP A 143 6.93 4.91 -33.41
C ASP A 143 5.87 5.80 -32.72
N GLY A 144 6.25 6.47 -31.61
CA GLY A 144 5.36 7.38 -30.86
C GLY A 144 4.48 6.70 -29.80
N GLU A 145 4.73 5.44 -29.48
CA GLU A 145 4.01 4.65 -28.46
C GLU A 145 3.97 5.36 -27.09
N LEU A 146 5.06 6.00 -26.66
CA LEU A 146 5.11 6.83 -25.45
C LEU A 146 4.19 8.06 -25.50
N GLU A 147 4.05 8.68 -26.67
CA GLU A 147 3.20 9.84 -26.89
C GLU A 147 1.73 9.43 -26.92
N GLU A 148 1.39 8.32 -27.57
CA GLU A 148 0.04 7.75 -27.59
C GLU A 148 -0.37 7.25 -26.19
N ALA A 149 0.52 6.55 -25.48
CA ALA A 149 0.30 6.11 -24.11
C ALA A 149 0.04 7.30 -23.17
N ARG A 150 0.86 8.36 -23.22
CA ARG A 150 0.63 9.59 -22.43
C ARG A 150 -0.64 10.35 -22.85
N ALA A 151 -1.04 10.28 -24.12
CA ALA A 151 -2.23 10.94 -24.64
C ALA A 151 -3.54 10.17 -24.39
N SER A 152 -3.46 8.92 -23.91
CA SER A 152 -4.62 8.10 -23.58
C SER A 152 -5.28 8.51 -22.25
N ASP A 153 -6.58 8.24 -22.11
CA ASP A 153 -7.31 8.39 -20.85
C ASP A 153 -7.07 7.21 -19.86
N LEU A 154 -6.17 6.27 -20.18
CA LEU A 154 -5.89 5.10 -19.34
C LEU A 154 -5.02 5.49 -18.13
N PRO A 155 -5.38 5.10 -16.88
CA PRO A 155 -4.53 5.33 -15.71
C PRO A 155 -3.16 4.65 -15.83
N PHE A 156 -3.18 3.42 -16.37
CA PHE A 156 -2.01 2.61 -16.72
C PHE A 156 -2.09 2.34 -18.23
N ALA A 157 -1.29 3.03 -19.03
CA ALA A 157 -1.24 2.83 -20.47
C ALA A 157 -0.14 1.82 -20.81
N PRO A 158 -0.47 0.63 -21.35
CA PRO A 158 0.53 -0.41 -21.63
C PRO A 158 1.47 0.03 -22.76
N VAL A 159 2.76 -0.30 -22.59
CA VAL A 159 3.80 -0.16 -23.61
C VAL A 159 4.72 -1.39 -23.58
N CYS A 160 5.50 -1.60 -24.64
CA CYS A 160 6.46 -2.71 -24.75
C CYS A 160 5.79 -4.09 -24.55
N ASP A 161 4.77 -4.39 -25.38
CA ASP A 161 3.99 -5.64 -25.34
C ASP A 161 3.46 -5.98 -23.93
N TRP A 162 2.92 -4.98 -23.22
CA TRP A 162 2.37 -5.08 -21.85
C TRP A 162 3.41 -5.40 -20.75
N SER A 163 4.70 -5.41 -21.08
CA SER A 163 5.78 -5.59 -20.09
C SER A 163 5.91 -4.39 -19.13
N LEU A 164 5.49 -3.19 -19.57
CA LEU A 164 5.57 -1.94 -18.82
C LEU A 164 4.27 -1.13 -18.95
N PHE A 165 4.01 -0.23 -18.00
CA PHE A 165 2.92 0.75 -18.08
C PHE A 165 3.44 2.18 -17.92
N VAL A 166 2.99 3.09 -18.78
CA VAL A 166 3.06 4.54 -18.52
C VAL A 166 1.93 4.90 -17.55
N ARG A 167 2.27 5.37 -16.34
CA ARG A 167 1.29 5.82 -15.33
C ARG A 167 0.87 7.27 -15.61
N ASN A 168 -0.41 7.46 -16.00
CA ASN A 168 -0.97 8.76 -16.37
C ASN A 168 -1.77 9.42 -15.23
N PRO A 169 -1.72 10.76 -15.09
CA PRO A 169 -2.39 11.48 -14.02
C PRO A 169 -3.91 11.55 -14.22
N VAL A 170 -4.63 10.68 -13.52
CA VAL A 170 -6.10 10.60 -13.53
C VAL A 170 -6.73 11.33 -12.34
N ARG A 171 -8.07 11.47 -12.35
CA ARG A 171 -8.84 12.01 -11.22
C ARG A 171 -9.53 10.87 -10.50
N GLY A 172 -9.16 10.66 -9.25
CA GLY A 172 -9.84 9.73 -8.36
C GLY A 172 -11.28 10.16 -8.11
N ASN A 173 -12.15 9.17 -7.92
CA ASN A 173 -13.48 9.32 -7.37
C ASN A 173 -13.44 10.13 -6.07
N ARG A 174 -14.49 10.91 -5.83
CA ARG A 174 -14.75 11.63 -4.57
C ARG A 174 -16.24 11.60 -4.34
N THR A 175 -16.69 11.12 -3.18
CA THR A 175 -18.12 11.17 -2.85
C THR A 175 -18.59 12.62 -2.76
N THR A 176 -19.89 12.86 -2.99
CA THR A 176 -20.48 14.21 -2.90
C THR A 176 -20.24 14.88 -1.54
N ARG A 177 -20.13 14.08 -0.47
CA ARG A 177 -19.81 14.55 0.89
C ARG A 177 -18.36 15.06 0.95
N GLU A 178 -17.42 14.24 0.49
CA GLU A 178 -16.00 14.56 0.48
C GLU A 178 -15.66 15.75 -0.43
N ALA A 179 -16.20 15.78 -1.66
CA ALA A 179 -15.95 16.85 -2.62
C ALA A 179 -16.38 18.23 -2.10
N VAL A 180 -17.54 18.32 -1.44
CA VAL A 180 -18.03 19.56 -0.81
C VAL A 180 -17.18 19.94 0.40
N SER A 181 -16.82 18.97 1.26
CA SER A 181 -15.96 19.23 2.42
C SER A 181 -14.55 19.68 2.04
N GLN A 182 -13.99 19.16 0.95
CA GLN A 182 -12.70 19.61 0.43
C GLN A 182 -12.78 21.01 -0.18
N PHE A 183 -13.77 21.28 -1.04
CA PHE A 183 -13.96 22.61 -1.63
C PHE A 183 -14.04 23.72 -0.57
N LEU A 184 -14.75 23.47 0.53
CA LEU A 184 -14.89 24.41 1.66
C LEU A 184 -13.58 24.61 2.46
N ARG A 185 -12.67 23.62 2.49
CA ARG A 185 -11.34 23.78 3.12
C ARG A 185 -10.38 24.55 2.22
N ASP A 186 -10.31 24.17 0.95
CA ASP A 186 -9.32 24.67 -0.01
C ASP A 186 -9.57 26.14 -0.41
N ASN A 187 -10.83 26.61 -0.35
CA ASN A 187 -11.23 27.93 -0.88
C ASN A 187 -11.67 28.94 0.20
N VAL A 188 -11.70 28.56 1.49
CA VAL A 188 -12.21 29.43 2.56
C VAL A 188 -11.22 29.54 3.72
N LEU A 189 -10.59 30.72 3.84
CA LEU A 189 -9.87 31.10 5.05
C LEU A 189 -10.85 31.05 6.24
N PHE A 190 -10.44 30.37 7.32
CA PHE A 190 -11.30 29.93 8.44
C PHE A 190 -12.25 28.74 8.17
N GLY A 191 -12.01 27.91 7.15
CA GLY A 191 -12.86 26.74 6.82
C GLY A 191 -13.20 25.79 7.98
N ASP A 192 -12.29 25.65 8.97
CA ASP A 192 -12.48 24.90 10.23
C ASP A 192 -13.75 25.31 11.01
N SER A 193 -14.28 26.53 10.81
CA SER A 193 -15.49 27.04 11.50
C SER A 193 -16.78 26.99 10.67
N ILE A 194 -16.69 26.75 9.34
CA ILE A 194 -17.84 26.79 8.42
C ILE A 194 -18.39 25.39 8.12
N VAL A 195 -17.59 24.33 8.33
CA VAL A 195 -18.06 22.93 8.32
C VAL A 195 -19.27 22.75 9.25
N ASN A 196 -19.25 23.38 10.43
CA ASN A 196 -20.32 23.31 11.44
C ASN A 196 -21.60 24.10 11.08
N LEU A 197 -21.65 24.77 9.92
CA LEU A 197 -22.79 25.59 9.49
C LEU A 197 -23.53 25.02 8.26
N ILE A 198 -23.00 23.98 7.60
CA ILE A 198 -23.63 23.41 6.39
C ILE A 198 -24.11 21.97 6.66
N LYS A 199 -25.36 21.93 7.17
CA LYS A 199 -26.34 20.84 7.08
C LYS A 199 -26.08 19.55 7.87
N GLY A 200 -26.57 19.53 9.11
CA GLY A 200 -27.21 18.32 9.62
C GLY A 200 -28.45 18.00 8.80
N ALA A 201 -28.38 16.97 7.96
CA ALA A 201 -29.50 16.39 7.20
C ALA A 201 -29.17 14.99 6.62
N PHE A 202 -28.39 14.16 7.34
CA PHE A 202 -28.10 12.76 6.95
C PHE A 202 -27.60 11.88 8.13
N TYR A 203 -28.26 11.97 9.30
CA TYR A 203 -28.09 11.04 10.41
C TYR A 203 -29.40 10.91 11.21
N GLU A 204 -30.02 9.72 11.19
CA GLU A 204 -30.95 9.22 12.22
C GLU A 204 -31.13 7.69 12.05
N ASP A 205 -31.59 6.99 13.09
CA ASP A 205 -31.49 5.52 13.23
C ASP A 205 -32.44 4.70 12.34
N ALA A 206 -31.96 3.56 11.79
CA ALA A 206 -32.77 2.35 11.54
C ALA A 206 -31.95 1.12 11.05
N PHE A 207 -31.06 0.54 11.87
CA PHE A 207 -30.46 -0.78 11.56
C PHE A 207 -30.49 -1.73 12.78
N MET A 208 -31.54 -2.55 12.88
CA MET A 208 -31.68 -3.72 13.77
C MET A 208 -32.68 -4.71 13.16
N VAL A 209 -32.23 -5.92 12.79
CA VAL A 209 -33.02 -7.05 12.25
C VAL A 209 -32.36 -8.39 12.70
N SER A 210 -33.07 -9.53 12.73
CA SER A 210 -32.61 -10.82 13.31
C SER A 210 -33.32 -12.09 12.75
N SER A 211 -32.93 -13.32 13.20
CA SER A 211 -33.47 -14.71 12.93
C SER A 211 -33.08 -15.40 11.58
N GLU A 212 -33.10 -16.75 11.32
CA GLU A 212 -32.92 -18.08 12.02
C GLU A 212 -33.02 -19.25 10.96
N GLY A 213 -32.29 -20.40 10.92
CA GLY A 213 -31.21 -20.95 11.77
C GLY A 213 -30.86 -22.49 11.72
N PHE A 214 -30.28 -23.10 10.67
CA PHE A 214 -29.55 -24.44 10.67
C PHE A 214 -28.51 -24.70 9.51
N GLU A 215 -27.52 -25.61 9.69
CA GLU A 215 -26.18 -25.64 9.00
C GLU A 215 -25.79 -26.87 8.09
N ALA A 216 -24.53 -26.91 7.59
CA ALA A 216 -23.76 -28.10 7.10
C ALA A 216 -22.20 -27.91 7.17
N GLU A 217 -21.40 -28.99 7.16
CA GLU A 217 -19.93 -29.07 7.49
C GLU A 217 -19.10 -29.85 6.42
N GLU A 218 -17.74 -29.83 6.28
CA GLU A 218 -16.62 -28.89 6.62
C GLU A 218 -15.27 -29.47 6.05
N GLU A 219 -14.19 -28.67 5.90
CA GLU A 219 -12.79 -29.13 5.58
C GLU A 219 -11.76 -28.78 6.71
N VAL A 220 -10.47 -28.56 6.42
CA VAL A 220 -9.43 -28.34 7.47
C VAL A 220 -9.45 -26.90 7.98
N ASP A 221 -9.91 -26.75 9.21
CA ASP A 221 -10.38 -25.48 9.75
C ASP A 221 -9.31 -24.45 10.19
N GLY A 222 -9.44 -23.22 9.68
CA GLY A 222 -8.68 -22.03 10.09
C GLY A 222 -9.30 -21.23 11.25
N VAL A 223 -10.60 -21.39 11.51
CA VAL A 223 -11.29 -20.87 12.70
C VAL A 223 -10.67 -21.48 13.96
N ALA A 224 -10.43 -22.78 13.99
CA ALA A 224 -9.76 -23.49 15.08
C ALA A 224 -8.34 -22.97 15.37
N LEU A 225 -7.64 -22.42 14.37
CA LEU A 225 -6.36 -21.72 14.57
C LEU A 225 -6.58 -20.34 15.19
N LEU A 226 -7.47 -19.52 14.63
CA LEU A 226 -7.76 -18.18 15.17
C LEU A 226 -8.41 -18.23 16.57
N GLY A 227 -9.08 -19.33 16.91
CA GLY A 227 -9.71 -19.59 18.20
C GLY A 227 -10.94 -18.71 18.43
N SER A 228 -11.04 -18.11 19.60
CA SER A 228 -12.08 -17.13 19.92
C SER A 228 -11.53 -15.93 20.70
N ALA A 229 -12.29 -14.84 20.70
CA ALA A 229 -12.02 -13.66 21.51
C ALA A 229 -12.26 -13.93 23.00
N LEU A 230 -11.51 -13.23 23.84
CA LEU A 230 -11.63 -13.26 25.29
C LEU A 230 -12.88 -12.51 25.74
N LEU A 231 -14.04 -13.19 25.68
CA LEU A 231 -15.35 -12.66 26.06
C LEU A 231 -15.91 -13.37 27.31
N SER A 232 -16.66 -12.62 28.13
CA SER A 232 -17.43 -13.12 29.27
C SER A 232 -18.84 -13.58 28.90
N SER A 233 -19.32 -13.24 27.70
CA SER A 233 -20.57 -13.73 27.13
C SER A 233 -20.46 -13.82 25.60
N THR A 234 -20.98 -14.91 25.04
CA THR A 234 -20.86 -15.26 23.62
C THR A 234 -22.25 -15.57 23.03
N PRO A 235 -23.17 -14.59 22.97
CA PRO A 235 -24.49 -14.80 22.37
C PRO A 235 -24.39 -15.07 20.86
N GLN A 236 -25.44 -15.64 20.29
CA GLN A 236 -25.62 -15.64 18.83
C GLN A 236 -25.93 -14.21 18.35
N MET A 237 -25.24 -13.78 17.30
CA MET A 237 -25.44 -12.51 16.61
C MET A 237 -25.72 -12.80 15.13
N ARG A 238 -26.40 -11.87 14.45
CA ARG A 238 -26.56 -11.87 12.98
C ARG A 238 -26.15 -10.50 12.44
N PRO A 239 -24.86 -10.26 12.15
CA PRO A 239 -24.41 -9.00 11.62
C PRO A 239 -24.91 -8.78 10.19
N SER A 240 -25.09 -7.53 9.79
CA SER A 240 -25.38 -7.17 8.40
C SER A 240 -24.08 -7.04 7.58
N MET A 241 -23.28 -8.11 7.59
CA MET A 241 -22.16 -8.27 6.66
C MET A 241 -22.68 -8.48 5.24
N GLY A 242 -21.89 -8.11 4.24
CA GLY A 242 -22.15 -8.41 2.84
C GLY A 242 -21.39 -9.64 2.34
N PHE A 243 -20.99 -10.55 3.23
CA PHE A 243 -20.34 -11.82 2.93
C PHE A 243 -21.26 -12.97 3.36
N ASP A 244 -21.31 -14.03 2.56
CA ASP A 244 -21.79 -15.33 3.01
C ASP A 244 -20.66 -16.09 3.74
N LEU A 245 -21.04 -16.99 4.67
CA LEU A 245 -20.13 -17.56 5.67
C LEU A 245 -20.33 -19.07 5.82
N GLU A 246 -19.26 -19.82 5.64
CA GLU A 246 -19.23 -21.29 5.74
C GLU A 246 -19.74 -21.77 7.11
N GLY A 247 -20.49 -22.87 7.12
CA GLY A 247 -21.03 -23.48 8.35
C GLY A 247 -22.07 -22.64 9.09
N THR A 248 -22.44 -21.45 8.61
CA THR A 248 -23.52 -20.63 9.21
C THR A 248 -24.86 -20.91 8.55
N ASP A 249 -25.94 -20.61 9.28
CA ASP A 249 -27.22 -20.26 8.65
C ASP A 249 -27.34 -18.74 8.60
N GLY A 250 -27.48 -18.17 7.40
CA GLY A 250 -27.89 -16.77 7.19
C GLY A 250 -27.14 -15.78 8.08
N GLY A 251 -25.81 -15.94 8.18
CA GLY A 251 -24.94 -15.10 8.99
C GLY A 251 -25.07 -15.26 10.51
N ALA A 252 -25.60 -16.38 11.03
CA ALA A 252 -25.54 -16.65 12.48
C ALA A 252 -24.11 -16.90 12.95
N MET A 253 -23.60 -15.99 13.76
CA MET A 253 -22.25 -16.04 14.31
C MET A 253 -22.30 -16.03 15.83
N THR A 254 -21.57 -16.95 16.46
CA THR A 254 -21.32 -16.90 17.90
C THR A 254 -20.37 -15.73 18.17
N ALA A 255 -20.77 -14.77 19.01
CA ALA A 255 -19.96 -13.59 19.28
C ALA A 255 -18.54 -13.96 19.75
N GLY A 256 -17.53 -13.40 19.09
CA GLY A 256 -16.11 -13.66 19.34
C GLY A 256 -15.53 -14.90 18.65
N ASN A 257 -16.31 -15.74 17.98
CA ASN A 257 -15.80 -16.83 17.14
C ASN A 257 -15.51 -16.33 15.72
N TRP A 258 -14.56 -16.98 15.03
CA TRP A 258 -14.32 -16.78 13.61
C TRP A 258 -15.19 -17.72 12.77
N TYR A 259 -15.39 -17.37 11.50
CA TYR A 259 -16.09 -18.14 10.48
C TYR A 259 -15.38 -17.91 9.15
N ALA A 260 -15.22 -18.93 8.29
CA ALA A 260 -14.64 -18.73 6.96
C ALA A 260 -15.63 -17.99 6.04
N VAL A 261 -15.11 -17.17 5.13
CA VAL A 261 -15.91 -16.48 4.11
C VAL A 261 -16.05 -17.38 2.88
N GLU A 262 -17.29 -17.61 2.45
CA GLU A 262 -17.61 -18.48 1.32
C GLU A 262 -16.95 -17.96 0.02
N ASP A 263 -16.41 -18.87 -0.79
CA ASP A 263 -15.58 -18.62 -1.99
C ASP A 263 -14.34 -17.72 -1.79
N ALA A 264 -13.98 -17.35 -0.54
CA ALA A 264 -12.79 -16.58 -0.22
C ALA A 264 -11.83 -17.30 0.77
N PRO A 265 -11.17 -18.41 0.36
CA PRO A 265 -10.25 -19.17 1.21
C PRO A 265 -9.23 -18.29 1.95
N GLY A 266 -8.95 -18.58 3.22
CA GLY A 266 -8.00 -17.81 4.03
C GLY A 266 -8.50 -16.44 4.51
N VAL A 267 -9.74 -16.07 4.19
CA VAL A 267 -10.46 -14.90 4.74
C VAL A 267 -11.47 -15.40 5.78
N TYR A 268 -11.48 -14.78 6.96
CA TYR A 268 -12.35 -15.18 8.06
C TYR A 268 -13.04 -13.97 8.69
N ALA A 269 -14.33 -14.06 8.99
CA ALA A 269 -15.11 -13.00 9.63
C ALA A 269 -15.34 -13.26 11.12
N SER A 270 -15.50 -12.19 11.93
CA SER A 270 -15.97 -12.27 13.32
C SER A 270 -16.79 -11.04 13.73
N VAL A 271 -17.59 -11.18 14.78
CA VAL A 271 -18.48 -10.14 15.32
C VAL A 271 -18.54 -10.18 16.84
N MET A 272 -18.64 -9.02 17.49
CA MET A 272 -18.91 -8.88 18.93
C MET A 272 -19.40 -7.47 19.30
N GLN A 273 -19.79 -7.26 20.57
CA GLN A 273 -19.97 -5.93 21.17
C GLN A 273 -19.01 -5.72 22.36
N PRO A 274 -18.36 -4.55 22.54
CA PRO A 274 -17.34 -4.33 23.57
C PRO A 274 -17.75 -4.62 25.02
N GLY A 275 -19.04 -4.57 25.36
CA GLY A 275 -19.55 -4.95 26.68
C GLY A 275 -19.57 -6.45 26.96
N MET A 276 -19.26 -7.29 25.95
CA MET A 276 -19.09 -8.73 26.09
C MET A 276 -17.69 -9.12 26.58
N ILE A 277 -16.68 -8.24 26.45
CA ILE A 277 -15.26 -8.53 26.72
C ILE A 277 -15.04 -9.08 28.15
N ALA A 278 -14.14 -10.05 28.27
CA ALA A 278 -13.80 -10.68 29.54
C ALA A 278 -13.15 -9.70 30.53
N ARG A 279 -13.40 -9.88 31.83
CA ARG A 279 -13.06 -8.89 32.85
C ARG A 279 -11.55 -8.68 32.97
N GLU A 280 -10.80 -9.76 32.88
CA GLU A 280 -9.34 -9.82 32.89
C GLU A 280 -8.68 -8.91 31.84
N VAL A 281 -9.34 -8.69 30.69
CA VAL A 281 -8.86 -7.75 29.66
C VAL A 281 -8.91 -6.31 30.18
N PHE A 282 -9.93 -5.95 30.97
CA PHE A 282 -10.05 -4.62 31.58
C PHE A 282 -9.12 -4.39 32.78
N ASP A 283 -8.67 -5.45 33.44
CA ASP A 283 -7.72 -5.37 34.56
C ASP A 283 -6.30 -4.97 34.06
N VAL A 284 -5.99 -5.14 32.77
CA VAL A 284 -4.81 -4.55 32.11
C VAL A 284 -4.97 -3.02 32.05
N ARG A 285 -3.95 -2.26 32.46
CA ARG A 285 -3.98 -0.78 32.43
C ARG A 285 -3.74 -0.23 31.02
N GLY A 286 -4.03 1.06 30.80
CA GLY A 286 -3.70 1.78 29.57
C GLY A 286 -4.89 2.26 28.74
N ALA A 287 -6.11 1.82 29.04
CA ALA A 287 -7.35 2.26 28.38
C ALA A 287 -8.43 2.67 29.39
N ASN A 288 -9.33 3.57 28.97
CA ASN A 288 -10.46 4.03 29.77
C ASN A 288 -11.56 2.94 29.88
N GLY A 289 -12.51 3.13 30.80
CA GLY A 289 -13.73 2.31 30.86
C GLY A 289 -14.72 2.71 29.78
N LEU A 290 -15.46 1.73 29.26
CA LEU A 290 -16.39 1.90 28.14
C LEU A 290 -17.72 2.54 28.58
N ASP A 291 -18.30 3.39 27.73
CA ASP A 291 -19.58 4.04 28.02
C ASP A 291 -20.82 3.21 27.62
N GLY A 292 -22.00 3.66 28.05
CA GLY A 292 -23.26 2.95 27.84
C GLY A 292 -23.75 2.85 26.37
N VAL A 293 -23.06 3.47 25.41
CA VAL A 293 -23.26 3.27 23.97
C VAL A 293 -22.19 2.32 23.43
N GLU A 294 -20.92 2.60 23.72
CA GLU A 294 -19.76 1.81 23.29
C GLU A 294 -19.83 0.34 23.72
N ASN A 295 -20.37 0.05 24.92
CA ASN A 295 -20.60 -1.32 25.38
C ASN A 295 -21.57 -2.15 24.50
N ARG A 296 -22.42 -1.51 23.68
CA ARG A 296 -23.38 -2.17 22.78
C ARG A 296 -23.18 -1.82 21.30
N ALA A 297 -22.03 -1.24 20.95
CA ALA A 297 -21.68 -0.97 19.56
C ALA A 297 -21.21 -2.27 18.90
N ASP A 298 -21.74 -2.62 17.74
CA ASP A 298 -21.26 -3.78 16.99
C ASP A 298 -19.88 -3.49 16.40
N VAL A 299 -18.96 -4.45 16.53
CA VAL A 299 -17.67 -4.47 15.86
C VAL A 299 -17.65 -5.68 14.92
N TYR A 300 -17.31 -5.44 13.67
CA TYR A 300 -17.16 -6.47 12.64
C TYR A 300 -15.68 -6.56 12.27
N LEU A 301 -15.15 -7.77 12.19
CA LEU A 301 -13.73 -8.02 11.96
C LEU A 301 -13.53 -8.97 10.79
N VAL A 302 -12.44 -8.79 10.05
CA VAL A 302 -11.99 -9.69 8.99
C VAL A 302 -10.52 -10.01 9.23
N ALA A 303 -10.18 -11.29 9.32
CA ALA A 303 -8.83 -11.80 9.41
C ALA A 303 -8.39 -12.38 8.06
N PHE A 304 -7.17 -12.07 7.65
CA PHE A 304 -6.52 -12.59 6.45
C PHE A 304 -5.29 -13.42 6.86
N ASP A 305 -5.22 -14.67 6.42
CA ASP A 305 -4.04 -15.52 6.58
C ASP A 305 -2.91 -15.07 5.62
N LEU A 306 -1.92 -14.36 6.14
CA LEU A 306 -0.84 -13.77 5.33
C LEU A 306 0.13 -14.84 4.76
N THR A 307 -0.03 -16.11 5.10
CA THR A 307 0.63 -17.22 4.38
C THR A 307 0.01 -17.49 3.00
N GLN A 308 -1.20 -17.00 2.74
CA GLN A 308 -1.93 -17.17 1.48
C GLN A 308 -1.97 -15.89 0.62
N PHE A 309 -1.62 -14.75 1.21
CA PHE A 309 -1.72 -13.43 0.57
C PHE A 309 -0.40 -12.66 0.57
N GLU A 310 -0.25 -11.80 -0.43
CA GLU A 310 0.68 -10.67 -0.44
C GLU A 310 -0.12 -9.41 -0.07
N LEU A 311 0.45 -8.56 0.80
CA LEU A 311 -0.16 -7.31 1.22
C LEU A 311 0.53 -6.14 0.50
N GLY A 312 -0.25 -5.20 -0.01
CA GLY A 312 0.25 -3.98 -0.65
C GLY A 312 -0.50 -2.71 -0.24
N TYR A 313 -0.01 -1.57 -0.71
CA TYR A 313 -0.52 -0.23 -0.39
C TYR A 313 -0.34 0.69 -1.60
N GLU A 314 -1.41 1.39 -2.00
CA GLU A 314 -1.38 2.39 -3.08
C GLU A 314 -1.85 3.76 -2.58
N VAL A 315 -1.32 4.80 -3.23
CA VAL A 315 -1.59 6.20 -2.86
C VAL A 315 -2.73 6.74 -3.71
N GLY A 316 -3.73 7.33 -3.06
CA GLY A 316 -4.86 7.97 -3.73
C GLY A 316 -4.43 9.16 -4.60
N THR A 317 -5.22 9.50 -5.62
CA THR A 317 -4.84 10.59 -6.55
C THR A 317 -4.62 11.96 -5.87
N ASP A 318 -5.18 12.16 -4.67
CA ASP A 318 -5.03 13.38 -3.88
C ASP A 318 -4.46 13.14 -2.47
N HIS A 319 -4.66 11.95 -1.88
CA HIS A 319 -4.47 11.72 -0.44
C HIS A 319 -3.75 10.42 -0.09
N PRO A 320 -2.84 10.43 0.91
CA PRO A 320 -2.33 11.60 1.64
C PRO A 320 -1.48 12.55 0.76
N SER A 321 -1.79 13.85 0.80
CA SER A 321 -1.04 14.85 0.02
C SER A 321 0.34 15.13 0.62
N LEU A 322 1.26 15.65 -0.20
CA LEU A 322 2.67 15.84 0.20
C LEU A 322 2.92 17.18 0.90
N GLY A 323 2.08 18.18 0.65
CA GLY A 323 2.17 19.50 1.29
C GLY A 323 1.86 19.54 2.79
N TRP A 324 1.93 20.73 3.38
CA TRP A 324 1.65 20.91 4.82
C TRP A 324 0.19 20.62 5.23
N SER A 325 0.00 19.86 6.31
CA SER A 325 -1.25 19.93 7.11
C SER A 325 -1.54 21.37 7.57
N SER A 326 -2.80 21.73 7.74
CA SER A 326 -3.17 23.01 8.37
C SER A 326 -2.78 23.10 9.85
N ARG A 327 -2.64 21.96 10.55
CA ARG A 327 -2.55 21.87 12.02
C ARG A 327 -1.24 22.39 12.63
N PRO A 328 -0.03 22.03 12.14
CA PRO A 328 1.22 22.50 12.76
C PRO A 328 1.44 23.99 12.48
N SER A 329 1.96 24.72 13.46
CA SER A 329 2.18 26.17 13.36
C SER A 329 3.29 26.66 14.30
N GLY A 330 3.84 27.85 14.02
CA GLY A 330 4.95 28.40 14.81
C GLY A 330 6.17 27.49 14.75
N GLY A 331 6.68 27.06 15.90
CA GLY A 331 7.80 26.10 15.99
C GLY A 331 7.51 24.74 15.33
N GLY A 332 6.24 24.41 15.08
CA GLY A 332 5.82 23.21 14.34
C GLY A 332 6.03 23.28 12.82
N ARG A 333 6.70 24.30 12.25
CA ARG A 333 7.09 24.31 10.82
C ARG A 333 8.46 24.94 10.61
N HIS A 334 9.22 24.44 9.63
CA HIS A 334 10.47 25.05 9.17
C HIS A 334 10.29 26.19 8.16
N TYR A 335 9.08 26.36 7.60
CA TYR A 335 8.72 27.38 6.60
C TYR A 335 9.63 27.44 5.34
N GLN A 336 10.30 26.34 5.02
CA GLN A 336 11.16 26.19 3.84
C GLN A 336 10.53 25.17 2.89
N GLY A 337 9.94 25.62 1.78
CA GLY A 337 9.21 24.76 0.85
C GLY A 337 7.75 24.48 1.25
N PRO A 338 6.92 23.97 0.31
CA PRO A 338 5.47 23.85 0.46
C PRO A 338 4.98 22.61 1.24
N GLY A 339 5.87 21.72 1.69
CA GLY A 339 5.55 20.58 2.56
C GLY A 339 6.62 20.31 3.64
N PRO A 340 6.35 19.38 4.58
CA PRO A 340 7.24 19.02 5.69
C PRO A 340 8.55 18.33 5.26
N ASP A 341 8.58 17.80 4.03
CA ASP A 341 9.78 17.23 3.40
C ASP A 341 10.34 18.18 2.31
N GLY A 342 9.82 19.41 2.25
CA GLY A 342 10.31 20.50 1.40
C GLY A 342 9.64 20.64 0.03
N PHE A 343 8.74 19.73 -0.32
CA PHE A 343 7.97 19.70 -1.57
C PHE A 343 6.51 19.30 -1.31
N ASP A 344 5.62 19.54 -2.27
CA ASP A 344 4.17 19.27 -2.16
C ASP A 344 3.58 18.49 -3.35
N ARG A 345 4.40 18.13 -4.33
CA ARG A 345 4.02 17.42 -5.55
C ARG A 345 5.01 16.28 -5.87
N PRO A 346 4.54 15.13 -6.40
CA PRO A 346 5.39 13.96 -6.67
C PRO A 346 6.18 14.02 -7.99
N ASP A 347 6.13 15.13 -8.75
CA ASP A 347 6.63 15.18 -10.14
C ASP A 347 8.06 14.62 -10.31
N PRO A 348 8.32 13.73 -11.29
CA PRO A 348 7.43 13.33 -12.38
C PRO A 348 6.53 12.11 -12.06
N LEU A 349 6.51 11.63 -10.82
CA LEU A 349 5.78 10.41 -10.43
C LEU A 349 4.26 10.66 -10.32
N VAL A 350 3.49 9.58 -10.43
CA VAL A 350 2.03 9.65 -10.57
C VAL A 350 1.32 8.69 -9.60
N PHE A 351 0.43 9.25 -8.79
CA PHE A 351 -0.52 8.49 -7.95
C PHE A 351 -1.79 8.22 -8.74
N ASN A 352 -2.14 6.95 -8.89
CA ASN A 352 -3.31 6.52 -9.66
C ASN A 352 -4.52 6.22 -8.77
N GLY A 353 -4.34 6.01 -7.46
CA GLY A 353 -5.43 5.66 -6.55
C GLY A 353 -6.21 4.41 -6.96
N MET A 354 -5.52 3.50 -7.65
CA MET A 354 -6.08 2.33 -8.33
C MET A 354 -5.05 1.21 -8.31
N LEU A 355 -5.51 -0.04 -8.25
CA LEU A 355 -4.68 -1.23 -8.35
C LEU A 355 -4.02 -1.31 -9.74
N SER A 356 -2.79 -1.83 -9.81
CA SER A 356 -2.14 -2.12 -11.09
C SER A 356 -2.91 -3.23 -11.84
N PRO A 357 -3.12 -3.13 -13.16
CA PRO A 357 -3.89 -4.12 -13.93
C PRO A 357 -3.40 -5.57 -13.77
N ASN A 358 -2.10 -5.77 -13.61
CA ASN A 358 -1.51 -7.11 -13.50
C ASN A 358 -1.77 -7.79 -12.13
N LEU A 359 -2.31 -7.06 -11.17
CA LEU A 359 -2.77 -7.59 -9.88
C LEU A 359 -4.27 -7.92 -9.87
N TYR A 360 -5.02 -7.55 -10.91
CA TYR A 360 -6.48 -7.73 -11.00
C TYR A 360 -6.90 -9.21 -10.89
N GLU A 361 -6.18 -10.11 -11.58
CA GLU A 361 -6.44 -11.56 -11.54
C GLU A 361 -6.22 -12.19 -10.16
N ARG A 362 -5.40 -11.56 -9.30
CA ARG A 362 -5.07 -12.08 -7.97
C ARG A 362 -5.73 -11.34 -6.82
N VAL A 363 -6.45 -10.23 -7.05
CA VAL A 363 -7.03 -9.41 -5.97
C VAL A 363 -8.06 -10.20 -5.15
N ALA A 364 -7.92 -10.13 -3.82
CA ALA A 364 -8.78 -10.83 -2.86
C ALA A 364 -9.46 -9.87 -1.88
N ALA A 365 -8.85 -8.71 -1.56
CA ALA A 365 -9.51 -7.66 -0.78
C ALA A 365 -8.88 -6.28 -1.00
N THR A 366 -9.65 -5.22 -0.74
CA THR A 366 -9.13 -3.86 -0.51
C THR A 366 -9.77 -3.24 0.74
N PHE A 367 -9.04 -2.36 1.42
CA PHE A 367 -9.59 -1.55 2.50
C PHE A 367 -8.96 -0.16 2.58
N THR A 368 -9.71 0.84 3.08
CA THR A 368 -9.21 2.22 3.20
C THR A 368 -7.93 2.28 4.03
N GLY A 369 -6.97 3.05 3.54
CA GLY A 369 -5.66 3.24 4.14
C GLY A 369 -5.67 4.12 5.38
N GLY A 370 -4.92 5.21 5.34
CA GLY A 370 -4.71 6.08 6.48
C GLY A 370 -5.37 7.44 6.38
N PHE A 371 -5.07 8.28 7.37
CA PHE A 371 -5.58 9.64 7.41
C PHE A 371 -5.03 10.48 6.27
N LYS A 372 -5.87 11.38 5.73
CA LYS A 372 -5.42 12.52 4.93
C LYS A 372 -4.32 13.29 5.66
N ARG A 373 -3.36 13.81 4.91
CA ARG A 373 -2.27 14.69 5.40
C ARG A 373 -2.72 15.75 6.40
N ASP A 374 -3.86 16.41 6.15
CA ASP A 374 -4.40 17.46 7.02
C ASP A 374 -4.74 16.95 8.44
N HIS A 375 -5.17 15.69 8.58
CA HIS A 375 -5.49 15.05 9.86
C HIS A 375 -4.32 14.23 10.42
N GLY A 376 -3.48 13.69 9.56
CA GLY A 376 -2.23 13.00 9.89
C GLY A 376 -1.10 13.93 10.30
N ALA A 377 -1.36 14.84 11.25
CA ALA A 377 -0.40 15.70 11.93
C ALA A 377 -0.99 16.19 13.27
N TRP A 378 -0.13 16.46 14.26
CA TRP A 378 -0.55 16.94 15.57
C TRP A 378 -0.93 18.43 15.57
N ARG A 379 -2.07 18.74 16.21
CA ARG A 379 -2.55 20.12 16.45
C ARG A 379 -2.11 20.66 17.82
N PHE A 380 -1.87 19.78 18.79
CA PHE A 380 -1.56 20.10 20.18
C PHE A 380 -0.57 19.08 20.77
N GLY A 381 0.00 19.38 21.94
CA GLY A 381 0.93 18.48 22.62
C GLY A 381 2.38 18.61 22.14
N ASP A 382 3.22 17.68 22.57
CA ASP A 382 4.65 17.60 22.27
C ASP A 382 4.93 17.38 20.78
N TYR A 383 4.22 16.44 20.17
CA TYR A 383 4.38 16.09 18.75
C TYR A 383 3.91 17.21 17.79
N ALA A 384 3.18 18.22 18.25
CA ALA A 384 2.83 19.39 17.44
C ALA A 384 4.02 20.31 17.13
N THR A 385 5.13 20.18 17.86
CA THR A 385 6.39 20.92 17.62
C THR A 385 7.60 20.02 17.36
N PHE A 386 7.53 18.73 17.67
CA PHE A 386 8.57 17.75 17.31
C PHE A 386 8.40 17.29 15.85
N ASN A 387 9.51 17.09 15.14
CA ASN A 387 9.58 16.77 13.69
C ASN A 387 8.48 17.46 12.86
N TRP A 388 8.42 18.79 12.97
CA TRP A 388 7.52 19.66 12.22
C TRP A 388 6.02 19.31 12.30
N GLY A 389 5.59 18.75 13.43
CA GLY A 389 4.19 18.41 13.70
C GLY A 389 3.84 16.92 13.56
N HIS A 390 4.84 16.04 13.41
CA HIS A 390 4.67 14.59 13.23
C HIS A 390 3.64 14.26 12.14
N HIS A 391 3.97 14.67 10.91
CA HIS A 391 3.24 14.25 9.72
C HIS A 391 3.35 12.75 9.52
N TYR A 392 2.24 12.06 9.31
CA TYR A 392 2.28 10.60 9.10
C TYR A 392 3.05 10.27 7.81
N GLY A 393 4.15 9.53 7.92
CA GLY A 393 4.96 9.11 6.79
C GLY A 393 4.33 8.00 5.94
N PHE A 394 4.81 7.86 4.71
CA PHE A 394 4.45 6.74 3.83
C PHE A 394 5.43 6.57 2.65
N LEU A 395 5.57 5.31 2.21
CA LEU A 395 6.29 4.87 1.02
C LEU A 395 5.52 3.74 0.33
N THR A 396 5.66 3.60 -0.98
CA THR A 396 5.14 2.47 -1.77
C THR A 396 6.05 2.20 -2.97
N HIS A 397 6.05 0.96 -3.49
CA HIS A 397 6.94 0.49 -4.57
C HIS A 397 8.43 0.78 -4.32
N GLY A 398 8.86 0.78 -3.05
CA GLY A 398 10.22 1.16 -2.63
C GLY A 398 10.50 2.66 -2.64
N VAL A 399 9.50 3.50 -2.89
CA VAL A 399 9.63 4.95 -3.07
C VAL A 399 9.01 5.71 -1.90
N LEU A 400 9.85 6.43 -1.16
CA LEU A 400 9.49 7.27 -0.01
C LEU A 400 8.89 8.61 -0.48
N PHE A 401 7.65 8.87 -0.07
CA PHE A 401 6.91 10.09 -0.41
C PHE A 401 6.79 11.06 0.76
N SER A 402 6.87 10.56 1.99
CA SER A 402 7.01 11.40 3.18
C SER A 402 7.66 10.61 4.30
N ARG A 403 8.62 11.22 5.00
CA ARG A 403 9.49 10.54 5.97
C ARG A 403 8.71 9.78 7.04
N LEU A 404 9.11 8.54 7.29
CA LEU A 404 8.66 7.76 8.44
C LEU A 404 9.27 8.39 9.70
N TRP A 405 8.44 8.84 10.63
CA TRP A 405 8.91 9.46 11.88
C TRP A 405 8.80 8.50 13.07
N PRO A 406 9.75 8.53 14.02
CA PRO A 406 9.70 7.69 15.22
C PRO A 406 8.44 7.93 16.08
N ASN A 407 8.14 6.97 16.94
CA ASN A 407 6.96 6.93 17.82
C ASN A 407 5.60 6.76 17.11
N LEU A 408 5.58 6.55 15.78
CA LEU A 408 4.35 6.39 15.01
C LEU A 408 4.08 4.93 14.64
N ALA A 409 2.83 4.51 14.79
CA ALA A 409 2.36 3.18 14.46
C ALA A 409 2.41 2.97 12.94
N THR A 410 3.18 1.98 12.50
CA THR A 410 3.58 1.79 11.11
C THR A 410 3.32 0.34 10.68
N LEU A 411 2.49 0.14 9.66
CA LEU A 411 2.34 -1.12 8.92
C LEU A 411 3.25 -1.08 7.69
N TYR A 412 4.00 -2.15 7.44
CA TYR A 412 4.97 -2.24 6.36
C TYR A 412 5.12 -3.65 5.80
N VAL A 413 5.72 -3.74 4.61
CA VAL A 413 6.13 -4.99 3.95
C VAL A 413 7.56 -4.84 3.40
N LEU A 414 8.36 -5.89 3.55
CA LEU A 414 9.71 -6.00 2.97
C LEU A 414 9.70 -6.80 1.65
N ASP A 415 10.78 -6.68 0.88
CA ASP A 415 11.07 -7.40 -0.37
C ASP A 415 10.98 -8.94 -0.26
N ASP A 416 11.22 -9.53 0.92
CA ASP A 416 11.04 -10.96 1.21
C ASP A 416 9.58 -11.35 1.55
N GLY A 417 8.65 -10.41 1.45
CA GLY A 417 7.23 -10.60 1.79
C GLY A 417 6.93 -10.59 3.30
N THR A 418 7.90 -10.23 4.16
CA THR A 418 7.66 -10.05 5.60
C THR A 418 6.72 -8.87 5.84
N VAL A 419 5.49 -9.17 6.26
CA VAL A 419 4.53 -8.18 6.79
C VAL A 419 4.86 -7.88 8.25
N GLY A 420 4.87 -6.61 8.63
CA GLY A 420 5.08 -6.22 10.03
C GLY A 420 4.34 -4.95 10.43
N MET A 421 4.07 -4.82 11.72
CA MET A 421 3.41 -3.64 12.32
C MET A 421 4.11 -3.30 13.63
N ARG A 422 4.70 -2.11 13.74
CA ARG A 422 5.47 -1.67 14.91
C ARG A 422 5.35 -0.17 15.16
N THR A 423 5.73 0.27 16.35
CA THR A 423 6.05 1.68 16.59
C THR A 423 7.40 1.97 15.96
N TRP A 424 7.46 2.93 15.04
CA TRP A 424 8.70 3.27 14.33
C TRP A 424 9.75 3.86 15.26
N THR A 425 11.02 3.54 15.01
CA THR A 425 12.20 4.03 15.74
C THR A 425 13.19 4.69 14.77
N GLU A 426 14.33 5.17 15.27
CA GLU A 426 15.40 5.69 14.40
C GLU A 426 16.18 4.52 13.76
N ASP A 427 16.43 3.44 14.52
CA ASP A 427 17.09 2.21 14.07
C ASP A 427 16.32 1.48 12.95
N ASP A 428 14.98 1.64 12.87
CA ASP A 428 14.17 1.05 11.79
C ASP A 428 14.49 1.60 10.39
N ALA A 429 15.23 2.72 10.30
CA ALA A 429 15.70 3.28 9.03
C ALA A 429 16.64 2.31 8.27
N ASP A 430 17.31 1.39 8.96
CA ASP A 430 18.16 0.35 8.37
C ASP A 430 17.38 -0.68 7.50
N MET A 431 16.05 -0.60 7.44
CA MET A 431 15.21 -1.42 6.55
C MET A 431 14.76 -0.73 5.26
N LEU A 432 15.03 0.57 5.09
CA LEU A 432 14.41 1.41 4.04
C LEU A 432 14.77 1.02 2.60
N ASP A 433 15.89 0.34 2.39
CA ASP A 433 16.29 -0.23 1.09
C ASP A 433 15.38 -1.39 0.67
N ARG A 434 14.99 -2.23 1.63
CA ARG A 434 14.19 -3.44 1.46
C ARG A 434 12.68 -3.23 1.61
N MET A 435 12.22 -2.06 2.04
CA MET A 435 10.79 -1.79 2.23
C MET A 435 10.05 -1.63 0.90
N VAL A 436 9.10 -2.52 0.60
CA VAL A 436 8.18 -2.39 -0.55
C VAL A 436 7.15 -1.31 -0.27
N PHE A 437 6.51 -1.33 0.90
CA PHE A 437 5.66 -0.24 1.36
C PHE A 437 5.77 -0.01 2.87
N ALA A 438 5.40 1.19 3.30
CA ALA A 438 5.19 1.54 4.70
C ALA A 438 4.11 2.62 4.81
N ARG A 439 3.22 2.52 5.79
CA ARG A 439 2.19 3.52 6.07
C ARG A 439 2.05 3.75 7.57
N GLN A 440 2.28 4.99 8.00
CA GLN A 440 2.08 5.38 9.39
C GLN A 440 0.65 5.88 9.62
N ASN A 441 0.05 5.57 10.77
CA ASN A 441 -1.19 6.20 11.24
C ASN A 441 -1.20 6.38 12.76
N GLY A 442 -0.78 7.57 13.21
CA GLY A 442 -0.86 7.97 14.61
C GLY A 442 0.06 7.16 15.51
N VAL A 443 -0.39 6.89 16.73
CA VAL A 443 0.33 6.15 17.79
C VAL A 443 -0.35 4.78 18.01
N PRO A 444 0.33 3.78 18.61
CA PRO A 444 -0.27 2.47 18.88
C PRO A 444 -1.63 2.54 19.59
N LEU A 445 -2.59 1.75 19.10
CA LEU A 445 -3.73 1.31 19.88
C LEU A 445 -3.33 0.16 20.81
N ILE A 446 -2.55 -0.79 20.28
CA ILE A 446 -1.92 -1.89 21.01
C ILE A 446 -0.45 -1.96 20.66
N GLU A 447 0.38 -2.20 21.66
CA GLU A 447 1.79 -2.56 21.52
C GLU A 447 2.11 -3.65 22.55
N ASN A 448 2.75 -4.75 22.13
CA ASN A 448 3.05 -5.92 22.97
C ASN A 448 1.82 -6.45 23.74
N GLY A 449 0.65 -6.49 23.09
CA GLY A 449 -0.61 -6.95 23.68
C GLY A 449 -1.26 -6.03 24.72
N VAL A 450 -0.69 -4.85 25.01
CA VAL A 450 -1.24 -3.86 25.96
C VAL A 450 -1.64 -2.56 25.27
N PRO A 451 -2.58 -1.77 25.82
CA PRO A 451 -2.97 -0.48 25.24
C PRO A 451 -1.82 0.53 25.23
N GLY A 452 -1.57 1.15 24.08
CA GLY A 452 -0.49 2.12 23.91
C GLY A 452 -0.63 3.34 24.82
N ASP A 453 0.49 3.93 25.23
CA ASP A 453 0.65 5.01 26.22
C ASP A 453 -0.40 6.13 26.13
N ARG A 454 -0.75 6.49 24.89
CA ARG A 454 -1.55 7.65 24.54
C ARG A 454 -3.03 7.31 24.28
N VAL A 455 -3.46 6.05 24.39
CA VAL A 455 -4.86 5.60 24.21
C VAL A 455 -5.85 6.35 25.13
N THR A 456 -5.43 6.74 26.33
CA THR A 456 -6.27 7.55 27.25
C THR A 456 -6.18 9.07 27.01
N SER A 457 -5.28 9.53 26.15
CA SER A 457 -4.95 10.95 25.95
C SER A 457 -5.39 11.44 24.57
N TRP A 458 -6.60 12.02 24.49
CA TRP A 458 -7.21 12.53 23.25
C TRP A 458 -6.24 13.35 22.39
N GLY A 459 -5.77 14.49 22.90
CA GLY A 459 -4.84 15.35 22.18
C GLY A 459 -3.43 14.75 22.04
N GLY A 460 -2.97 13.97 23.03
CA GLY A 460 -1.63 13.38 23.03
C GLY A 460 -1.44 12.32 21.94
N GLY A 461 -2.47 11.51 21.68
CA GLY A 461 -2.46 10.50 20.62
C GLY A 461 -3.01 10.97 19.27
N ASN A 462 -3.29 12.27 19.10
CA ASN A 462 -3.92 12.84 17.90
C ASN A 462 -5.24 12.14 17.51
N TRP A 463 -5.98 11.64 18.49
CA TRP A 463 -7.19 10.86 18.25
C TRP A 463 -8.28 11.76 17.66
N SER A 464 -8.51 11.66 16.35
CA SER A 464 -9.60 12.39 15.70
C SER A 464 -10.97 11.91 16.22
N GLY A 465 -11.97 12.79 16.15
CA GLY A 465 -13.37 12.51 16.49
C GLY A 465 -14.28 12.79 15.30
N SER A 466 -15.59 12.85 15.55
CA SER A 466 -16.61 13.18 14.54
C SER A 466 -16.48 14.63 14.02
N ALA A 467 -17.34 15.03 13.07
CA ALA A 467 -17.39 16.41 12.57
C ALA A 467 -17.75 17.43 13.67
N GLU A 468 -18.59 16.99 14.61
CA GLU A 468 -19.01 17.71 15.83
C GLU A 468 -17.92 17.70 16.92
N ALA A 469 -16.78 17.03 16.65
CA ALA A 469 -15.67 16.76 17.55
C ALA A 469 -15.99 15.83 18.74
N ASP A 470 -16.93 14.89 18.60
CA ASP A 470 -17.11 13.81 19.59
C ASP A 470 -16.02 12.73 19.42
N LEU A 471 -15.37 12.32 20.52
CA LEU A 471 -14.32 11.27 20.49
C LEU A 471 -14.87 9.89 20.13
N ARG A 472 -16.14 9.61 20.49
CA ARG A 472 -16.83 8.36 20.16
C ARG A 472 -17.47 8.52 18.78
N THR A 473 -16.95 7.80 17.79
CA THR A 473 -17.34 7.92 16.37
C THR A 473 -17.16 6.58 15.65
N LEU A 474 -17.66 6.45 14.42
CA LEU A 474 -17.40 5.31 13.54
C LEU A 474 -15.89 5.26 13.21
N ARG A 475 -15.24 4.09 13.31
CA ARG A 475 -13.77 3.94 13.11
C ARG A 475 -13.40 2.65 12.39
N ALA A 476 -12.26 2.65 11.70
CA ALA A 476 -11.55 1.43 11.31
C ALA A 476 -10.22 1.29 12.07
N GLY A 477 -9.73 0.07 12.21
CA GLY A 477 -8.40 -0.23 12.71
C GLY A 477 -7.85 -1.52 12.10
N ALA A 478 -6.55 -1.73 12.21
CA ALA A 478 -5.90 -2.98 11.84
C ALA A 478 -4.97 -3.45 12.96
N CYS A 479 -4.83 -4.77 13.11
CA CYS A 479 -3.85 -5.38 13.99
C CYS A 479 -3.10 -6.52 13.29
N LEU A 480 -1.91 -6.84 13.78
CA LEU A 480 -1.29 -8.14 13.52
C LEU A 480 -1.48 -9.05 14.73
N ARG A 481 -1.69 -10.33 14.44
CA ARG A 481 -1.70 -11.43 15.41
C ARG A 481 -0.99 -12.63 14.82
N THR A 482 -0.03 -13.17 15.54
CA THR A 482 0.63 -14.44 15.17
C THR A 482 0.00 -15.59 15.95
N VAL A 483 -0.36 -16.69 15.27
CA VAL A 483 -0.85 -17.91 15.93
C VAL A 483 -0.06 -19.12 15.46
N GLY A 484 0.67 -19.74 16.39
CA GLY A 484 1.74 -20.67 16.02
C GLY A 484 2.77 -19.93 15.18
N ASP A 485 3.02 -20.43 13.97
CA ASP A 485 3.90 -19.80 12.98
C ASP A 485 3.12 -19.05 11.87
N ARG A 486 1.78 -18.89 11.97
CA ARG A 486 0.97 -18.15 10.98
C ARG A 486 0.69 -16.70 11.40
N PRO A 487 1.14 -15.70 10.62
CA PRO A 487 0.75 -14.30 10.82
C PRO A 487 -0.61 -14.01 10.17
N PHE A 488 -1.49 -13.34 10.92
CA PHE A 488 -2.78 -12.84 10.43
C PHE A 488 -2.84 -11.32 10.52
N LEU A 489 -3.37 -10.69 9.45
CA LEU A 489 -3.81 -9.30 9.47
C LEU A 489 -5.29 -9.27 9.84
N ILE A 490 -5.66 -8.57 10.90
CA ILE A 490 -7.05 -8.41 11.32
C ILE A 490 -7.48 -6.96 11.12
N TYR A 491 -8.39 -6.74 10.18
CA TYR A 491 -9.15 -5.49 10.05
C TYR A 491 -10.33 -5.49 11.01
N ALA A 492 -10.69 -4.33 11.57
CA ALA A 492 -11.89 -4.15 12.39
C ALA A 492 -12.64 -2.84 12.06
N TYR A 493 -13.91 -2.98 11.69
CA TYR A 493 -14.88 -1.89 11.57
C TYR A 493 -15.65 -1.74 12.89
N PHE A 494 -15.61 -0.55 13.47
CA PHE A 494 -16.31 -0.19 14.69
C PHE A 494 -17.48 0.74 14.35
N SER A 495 -18.71 0.25 14.51
CA SER A 495 -19.92 1.05 14.27
C SER A 495 -19.93 2.36 15.07
N THR A 496 -19.48 2.32 16.33
CA THR A 496 -19.04 3.50 17.08
C THR A 496 -18.07 3.11 18.20
N ALA A 497 -16.92 3.80 18.32
CA ALA A 497 -15.92 3.53 19.35
C ALA A 497 -15.06 4.77 19.71
N THR A 498 -14.49 4.70 20.90
CA THR A 498 -13.31 5.49 21.32
C THR A 498 -12.02 4.69 21.07
N PRO A 499 -10.83 5.31 21.12
CA PRO A 499 -9.55 4.57 21.08
C PRO A 499 -9.44 3.51 22.19
N SER A 500 -10.10 3.72 23.34
CA SER A 500 -10.12 2.75 24.44
C SER A 500 -10.97 1.52 24.10
N GLY A 501 -12.15 1.68 23.49
CA GLY A 501 -12.96 0.56 23.00
C GLY A 501 -12.26 -0.25 21.91
N MET A 502 -11.57 0.43 20.99
CA MET A 502 -10.74 -0.24 19.97
C MET A 502 -9.61 -1.06 20.60
N ALA A 503 -8.83 -0.47 21.50
CA ALA A 503 -7.74 -1.17 22.18
C ALA A 503 -8.27 -2.40 22.94
N ARG A 504 -9.33 -2.26 23.74
CA ARG A 504 -9.93 -3.40 24.46
C ARG A 504 -10.41 -4.51 23.52
N THR A 505 -10.95 -4.15 22.36
CA THR A 505 -11.38 -5.14 21.35
C THR A 505 -10.18 -5.88 20.76
N PHE A 506 -9.12 -5.18 20.36
CA PHE A 506 -7.90 -5.84 19.86
C PHE A 506 -7.17 -6.66 20.93
N GLN A 507 -7.23 -6.27 22.22
CA GLN A 507 -6.78 -7.15 23.31
C GLN A 507 -7.65 -8.41 23.44
N ALA A 508 -8.97 -8.29 23.32
CA ALA A 508 -9.87 -9.44 23.37
C ALA A 508 -9.62 -10.42 22.21
N TYR A 509 -9.29 -9.92 21.02
CA TYR A 509 -8.84 -10.74 19.88
C TYR A 509 -7.37 -11.18 19.94
N GLN A 510 -6.65 -10.85 21.01
CA GLN A 510 -5.27 -11.29 21.27
C GLN A 510 -4.25 -10.79 20.22
N CYS A 511 -4.41 -9.55 19.75
CA CYS A 511 -3.47 -8.90 18.84
C CYS A 511 -2.13 -8.55 19.51
N ASP A 512 -1.02 -8.75 18.81
CA ASP A 512 0.33 -8.40 19.27
C ASP A 512 0.57 -6.89 19.21
N TYR A 513 0.14 -6.26 18.11
CA TYR A 513 0.24 -4.83 17.84
C TYR A 513 -0.98 -4.36 17.03
N ALA A 514 -1.48 -3.14 17.26
CA ALA A 514 -2.64 -2.59 16.54
C ALA A 514 -2.56 -1.07 16.32
N MET A 515 -3.09 -0.62 15.18
CA MET A 515 -3.11 0.79 14.76
C MET A 515 -4.50 1.25 14.30
N LEU A 516 -4.72 2.56 14.38
CA LEU A 516 -5.93 3.23 13.91
C LEU A 516 -5.84 3.47 12.39
N LEU A 517 -6.94 3.26 11.66
CA LEU A 517 -7.08 3.65 10.25
C LEU A 517 -7.99 4.90 10.14
N ASP A 518 -8.39 5.32 8.94
CA ASP A 518 -9.32 6.45 8.80
C ASP A 518 -10.74 6.13 9.35
N MET A 519 -11.62 7.11 9.41
CA MET A 519 -12.80 7.09 10.29
C MET A 519 -13.98 7.97 9.81
N ASN A 520 -15.03 8.06 10.64
CA ASN A 520 -16.20 8.95 10.54
C ASN A 520 -17.24 8.62 9.45
N SER A 521 -16.92 7.81 8.45
CA SER A 521 -17.90 7.33 7.46
C SER A 521 -17.49 6.00 6.81
N GLN A 522 -18.47 5.28 6.26
CA GLN A 522 -18.27 4.00 5.57
C GLN A 522 -17.37 4.13 4.32
N GLU A 523 -17.38 5.29 3.66
CA GLU A 523 -16.46 5.64 2.56
C GLU A 523 -14.99 5.75 3.01
N LEU A 524 -14.73 5.98 4.30
CA LEU A 524 -13.41 6.13 4.92
C LEU A 524 -13.03 4.94 5.82
N THR A 525 -13.91 3.95 5.91
CA THR A 525 -13.74 2.69 6.63
C THR A 525 -14.15 1.53 5.73
N TYR A 526 -13.94 1.70 4.42
CA TYR A 526 -14.32 0.73 3.41
C TYR A 526 -13.46 -0.53 3.57
N LEU A 527 -14.10 -1.69 3.50
CA LEU A 527 -13.45 -2.97 3.21
C LEU A 527 -14.34 -3.74 2.24
N ALA A 528 -13.74 -4.25 1.18
CA ALA A 528 -14.33 -5.24 0.29
C ALA A 528 -13.46 -6.50 0.19
N VAL A 529 -14.10 -7.65 0.04
CA VAL A 529 -13.50 -8.92 -0.35
C VAL A 529 -14.00 -9.22 -1.76
N TYR A 530 -13.16 -9.81 -2.60
CA TYR A 530 -13.50 -10.14 -3.97
C TYR A 530 -13.49 -11.66 -4.17
N THR A 531 -14.53 -12.15 -4.84
CA THR A 531 -14.61 -13.52 -5.36
C THR A 531 -14.73 -13.46 -6.89
N ARG A 532 -14.84 -14.60 -7.57
CA ARG A 532 -15.01 -14.66 -9.03
C ARG A 532 -16.10 -15.64 -9.41
N ASP A 533 -17.07 -15.19 -10.21
CA ASP A 533 -18.10 -16.02 -10.83
C ASP A 533 -18.02 -15.91 -12.36
N ASP A 534 -18.04 -17.05 -13.06
CA ASP A 534 -17.75 -17.25 -14.50
C ASP A 534 -16.52 -16.50 -15.11
N GLY A 535 -15.72 -15.82 -14.29
CA GLY A 535 -14.54 -15.03 -14.66
C GLY A 535 -14.62 -13.54 -14.30
N ASP A 536 -15.82 -13.02 -14.01
CA ASP A 536 -16.05 -11.63 -13.59
C ASP A 536 -15.75 -11.44 -12.09
N LEU A 537 -15.44 -10.21 -11.66
CA LEU A 537 -14.99 -9.89 -10.30
C LEU A 537 -16.17 -9.47 -9.39
N GLU A 538 -16.67 -10.41 -8.59
CA GLU A 538 -17.74 -10.14 -7.64
C GLU A 538 -17.23 -9.43 -6.39
N THR A 539 -17.95 -8.37 -5.96
CA THR A 539 -17.52 -7.45 -4.91
C THR A 539 -18.44 -7.48 -3.71
N HIS A 540 -17.90 -7.97 -2.59
CA HIS A 540 -18.61 -8.13 -1.32
C HIS A 540 -18.10 -7.11 -0.31
N HIS A 541 -18.99 -6.40 0.40
CA HIS A 541 -18.59 -5.35 1.35
C HIS A 541 -18.81 -5.76 2.82
N LEU A 542 -17.88 -5.38 3.71
CA LEU A 542 -17.98 -5.69 5.15
C LEU A 542 -19.28 -5.19 5.81
N VAL A 543 -19.85 -4.08 5.32
CA VAL A 543 -21.27 -3.73 5.54
C VAL A 543 -21.86 -3.22 4.25
N SER A 544 -23.12 -3.57 3.97
CA SER A 544 -23.80 -3.25 2.70
C SER A 544 -23.86 -1.74 2.36
N GLY A 545 -23.78 -0.86 3.36
CA GLY A 545 -23.73 0.59 3.15
C GLY A 545 -22.40 1.10 2.54
N MET A 546 -21.30 0.35 2.66
CA MET A 546 -20.02 0.70 2.02
C MET A 546 -20.11 0.73 0.50
N ALA A 547 -21.00 -0.09 -0.09
CA ALA A 547 -21.23 -0.16 -1.54
C ALA A 547 -21.63 1.19 -2.15
N GLU A 548 -22.24 2.11 -1.39
CA GLU A 548 -22.54 3.47 -1.87
C GLU A 548 -21.31 4.41 -1.96
N SER A 549 -20.12 3.88 -1.66
CA SER A 549 -18.83 4.51 -1.96
C SER A 549 -18.34 4.18 -3.38
N ASP A 550 -18.85 3.09 -3.96
CA ASP A 550 -18.43 2.62 -5.28
C ASP A 550 -18.93 3.58 -6.37
N PRO A 551 -18.07 3.91 -7.36
CA PRO A 551 -18.51 4.56 -8.58
C PRO A 551 -19.60 3.75 -9.30
N ARG A 552 -20.35 4.41 -10.18
CA ARG A 552 -21.39 3.78 -11.00
C ARG A 552 -21.32 4.31 -12.43
N ASP A 553 -21.64 3.45 -13.38
CA ASP A 553 -21.70 3.78 -14.80
C ASP A 553 -23.07 3.33 -15.41
N ASN A 554 -23.09 2.88 -16.67
CA ASN A 554 -24.26 2.27 -17.29
C ASN A 554 -24.36 0.74 -17.05
N GLY A 555 -23.25 0.07 -16.69
CA GLY A 555 -23.19 -1.35 -16.37
C GLY A 555 -23.64 -1.66 -14.93
N GLY A 556 -23.12 -0.95 -13.93
CA GLY A 556 -23.43 -1.25 -12.54
C GLY A 556 -22.79 -0.33 -11.49
N ARG A 557 -22.37 -0.94 -10.38
CA ARG A 557 -21.29 -0.39 -9.54
C ARG A 557 -19.96 -0.82 -10.16
N ILE A 558 -18.93 -0.01 -10.00
CA ILE A 558 -17.56 -0.34 -10.39
C ILE A 558 -16.75 -0.59 -9.11
N PRO A 559 -16.06 -1.74 -8.97
CA PRO A 559 -15.20 -2.06 -7.83
C PRO A 559 -14.23 -0.93 -7.48
N ARG A 560 -14.49 -0.24 -6.36
CA ARG A 560 -13.65 0.87 -5.88
C ARG A 560 -12.22 0.39 -5.62
N PHE A 561 -11.24 1.25 -5.94
CA PHE A 561 -9.80 0.98 -5.89
C PHE A 561 -9.28 -0.07 -6.88
N VAL A 562 -10.11 -1.00 -7.38
CA VAL A 562 -9.68 -2.04 -8.32
C VAL A 562 -9.91 -1.63 -9.77
N GLU A 563 -11.15 -1.26 -10.12
CA GLU A 563 -11.55 -0.86 -11.49
C GLU A 563 -11.73 0.65 -11.65
N ALA A 564 -11.78 1.40 -10.55
CA ALA A 564 -11.90 2.84 -10.56
C ALA A 564 -10.85 3.52 -9.67
N PRO A 565 -10.13 4.53 -10.20
CA PRO A 565 -9.32 5.46 -9.42
C PRO A 565 -10.12 6.11 -8.28
N ASP A 566 -9.51 6.21 -7.11
CA ASP A 566 -10.06 6.90 -5.94
C ASP A 566 -9.08 7.97 -5.42
N ASN A 567 -9.60 9.00 -4.76
CA ASN A 567 -8.74 10.04 -4.22
C ASN A 567 -8.06 9.64 -2.90
N ARG A 568 -8.49 8.53 -2.27
CA ARG A 568 -7.93 7.99 -1.02
C ARG A 568 -6.90 6.91 -1.26
N ASP A 569 -5.95 6.82 -0.34
CA ASP A 569 -5.05 5.70 -0.19
C ASP A 569 -5.75 4.45 0.36
N PHE A 570 -5.27 3.28 -0.05
CA PHE A 570 -5.84 1.99 0.30
C PHE A 570 -4.76 0.92 0.46
N PHE A 571 -5.08 -0.10 1.25
CA PHE A 571 -4.35 -1.36 1.27
C PHE A 571 -5.08 -2.39 0.42
N TYR A 572 -4.34 -3.32 -0.16
CA TYR A 572 -4.89 -4.44 -0.93
C TYR A 572 -4.24 -5.75 -0.52
N LEU A 573 -4.99 -6.85 -0.63
CA LEU A 573 -4.45 -8.20 -0.57
C LEU A 573 -4.65 -8.88 -1.92
N VAL A 574 -3.58 -9.52 -2.40
CA VAL A 574 -3.60 -10.39 -3.58
C VAL A 574 -3.21 -11.81 -3.18
N ARG A 575 -3.75 -12.82 -3.86
CA ARG A 575 -3.35 -14.23 -3.73
C ARG A 575 -1.85 -14.37 -4.05
N ARG A 576 -1.13 -15.20 -3.30
CA ARG A 576 0.20 -15.68 -3.70
C ARG A 576 0.08 -16.66 -4.88
N GLU A 577 1.15 -16.78 -5.65
CA GLU A 577 1.32 -17.77 -6.75
C GLU A 577 2.01 -19.06 -6.25
#